data_AF-A0AAP5T9R1-F1
#
_entry.id   AF-A0AAP5T9R1-F1
#
_cell.length_a   1.000
_cell.length_b   1.000
_cell.length_c   1.000
_cell.angle_alpha   90.00
_cell.angle_beta   90.00
_cell.angle_gamma   90.00
#
_symmetry.space_group_name_H-M   'P 1'
#
loop_
_entity.id
_entity.type
_entity.pdbx_description
1 polymer ?
#
loop_
_entity_poly.entity_id
_entity_poly.type
_entity_poly.pdbx_seq_one_letter_code
_entity_poly.pdbx_strand_id
1 'polypeptide(L)' 'MVPGAPAAVDDLYRAWAAKGARVVEEPHDGVFGRTFVVADPDGNLIRVSPIG' A
#
# COMPACT_ATOMS: atom_id res chain seq x y z
N MET A 1 -1.22 8.33 -1.10
CA MET A 1 -0.37 9.14 -0.20
C MET A 1 -0.99 9.13 1.19
N VAL A 2 -0.29 8.59 2.18
CA VAL A 2 -0.79 8.38 3.56
C VAL A 2 -0.03 9.28 4.53
N PRO A 3 -0.69 10.08 5.37
CA PRO A 3 0.00 10.83 6.42
C PRO A 3 0.65 9.88 7.44
N GLY A 4 1.93 10.10 7.76
CA GLY A 4 2.59 9.44 8.88
C GLY A 4 3.69 8.44 8.52
N ALA A 5 4.14 7.72 9.54
CA ALA A 5 5.34 6.88 9.54
C ALA A 5 5.18 5.60 8.68
N PRO A 6 6.31 4.95 8.28
CA PRO A 6 6.31 3.68 7.54
C PRO A 6 5.34 2.61 8.06
N ALA A 7 5.17 2.51 9.39
CA ALA A 7 4.25 1.56 10.01
C ALA A 7 2.78 1.73 9.56
N ALA A 8 2.35 2.96 9.26
CA ALA A 8 1.00 3.24 8.77
C ALA A 8 0.74 2.62 7.39
N VAL A 9 1.79 2.48 6.57
CA VAL A 9 1.70 1.81 5.27
C VAL A 9 1.51 0.30 5.46
N ASP A 10 2.25 -0.32 6.37
CA ASP A 10 2.09 -1.75 6.68
C ASP A 10 0.72 -2.06 7.33
N ASP A 11 0.21 -1.16 8.17
CA ASP A 11 -1.14 -1.26 8.74
C ASP A 11 -2.21 -1.20 7.64
N LEU A 12 -2.09 -0.27 6.70
CA LEU A 12 -3.03 -0.15 5.60
C LEU A 12 -2.98 -1.37 4.67
N TYR A 13 -1.79 -1.88 4.40
CA TYR A 13 -1.60 -3.13 3.67
C TYR A 13 -2.38 -4.28 4.32
N ARG A 14 -2.16 -4.52 5.63
CA ARG A 14 -2.88 -5.57 6.38
C ARG A 14 -4.39 -5.38 6.31
N ALA A 15 -4.86 -4.15 6.51
CA ALA A 15 -6.28 -3.83 6.47
C ALA A 15 -6.91 -4.08 5.09
N TRP A 16 -6.19 -3.81 4.00
CA TRP A 16 -6.70 -3.98 2.64
C TRP A 16 -6.61 -5.43 2.17
N ALA A 17 -5.52 -6.13 2.49
CA ALA A 17 -5.38 -7.56 2.25
C ALA A 17 -6.48 -8.36 2.97
N ALA A 18 -6.79 -8.01 4.23
CA ALA A 18 -7.89 -8.61 4.99
C ALA A 18 -9.26 -8.35 4.37
N LYS A 19 -9.42 -7.28 3.57
CA LYS A 19 -10.63 -6.99 2.80
C LYS A 19 -10.67 -7.66 1.42
N GLY A 20 -9.64 -8.43 1.07
CA GLY A 20 -9.55 -9.14 -0.20
C GLY A 20 -8.99 -8.31 -1.36
N ALA A 21 -8.37 -7.15 -1.09
CA ALA A 21 -7.68 -6.42 -2.15
C ALA A 21 -6.58 -7.30 -2.77
N ARG A 22 -6.51 -7.33 -4.11
CA ARG A 22 -5.48 -8.11 -4.80
C ARG A 22 -4.14 -7.42 -4.63
N VAL A 23 -3.24 -8.04 -3.86
CA VAL A 23 -1.86 -7.56 -3.72
C VAL A 23 -1.10 -7.82 -5.03
N VAL A 24 -0.49 -6.77 -5.56
CA VAL A 24 0.35 -6.81 -6.78
C VAL A 24 1.82 -6.71 -6.39
N GLU A 25 2.14 -5.81 -5.45
CA GLU A 25 3.46 -5.68 -4.85
C GLU A 25 3.28 -5.64 -3.33
N GLU A 26 3.90 -6.58 -2.61
CA GLU A 26 3.94 -6.56 -1.14
C GLU A 26 4.72 -5.34 -0.62
N PRO A 27 4.51 -4.95 0.66
CA PRO A 27 5.23 -3.85 1.26
C PRO A 27 6.75 -3.98 1.18
N HIS A 28 7.38 -2.99 0.54
CA HIS A 28 8.84 -2.88 0.38
C HIS A 28 9.29 -1.42 0.49
N ASP A 29 10.59 -1.19 0.61
CA ASP A 29 11.14 0.16 0.63
C ASP A 29 11.47 0.60 -0.80
N GLY A 30 10.89 1.74 -1.21
CA GLY A 30 11.11 2.34 -2.53
C GLY A 30 11.58 3.79 -2.43
N VAL A 31 11.63 4.48 -3.57
CA VAL A 31 12.11 5.88 -3.66
C VAL A 31 11.29 6.90 -2.85
N PHE A 32 10.06 6.54 -2.46
CA PHE A 32 9.17 7.36 -1.64
C PHE A 32 9.07 6.86 -0.18
N GLY A 33 9.96 5.94 0.23
CA GLY A 33 9.86 5.22 1.50
C GLY A 33 9.04 3.92 1.38
N ARG A 34 8.53 3.44 2.51
CA ARG A 34 7.74 2.20 2.60
C ARG A 34 6.51 2.28 1.69
N THR A 35 6.30 1.31 0.79
CA THR A 35 5.22 1.34 -0.21
C THR A 35 4.69 -0.05 -0.54
N PHE A 36 3.45 -0.14 -1.01
CA PHE A 36 2.88 -1.36 -1.63
C PHE A 36 1.95 -1.00 -2.79
N VAL A 37 1.57 -2.01 -3.59
CA VAL A 37 0.60 -1.84 -4.69
C VAL A 37 -0.48 -2.92 -4.62
N VAL A 38 -1.73 -2.50 -4.76
CA VAL A 38 -2.89 -3.38 -4.96
C VAL A 38 -3.58 -3.08 -6.29
N ALA A 39 -4.39 -4.02 -6.75
CA ALA A 39 -5.37 -3.81 -7.80
C ALA A 39 -6.78 -3.78 -7.23
N ASP A 40 -7.62 -2.86 -7.72
CA ASP A 40 -9.07 -2.90 -7.50
C ASP A 40 -9.74 -3.98 -8.40
N PRO A 41 -11.04 -4.24 -8.26
CA PRO A 41 -11.74 -5.24 -9.06
C PRO A 41 -11.71 -4.98 -10.58
N ASP A 42 -11.57 -3.72 -10.99
CA ASP A 42 -11.49 -3.33 -12.40
C ASP A 42 -10.06 -3.47 -12.96
N GLY A 43 -9.09 -3.75 -12.08
CA GLY A 43 -7.68 -3.92 -12.42
C GLY A 43 -6.85 -2.63 -12.34
N ASN A 44 -7.40 -1.53 -11.83
CA ASN A 44 -6.64 -0.29 -11.64
C ASN A 44 -5.61 -0.48 -10.52
N LEU A 45 -4.40 0.01 -10.75
CA LEU A 45 -3.31 -0.07 -9.77
C LEU A 45 -3.33 1.12 -8.82
N ILE A 46 -3.33 0.82 -7.53
CA ILE A 46 -3.28 1.81 -6.46
C ILE A 46 -1.99 1.63 -5.69
N ARG A 47 -1.10 2.63 -5.75
CA ARG A 47 0.10 2.69 -4.93
C ARG A 47 -0.15 3.46 -3.66
N VAL A 48 0.26 2.87 -2.54
CA VAL A 48 0.21 3.49 -1.22
C VAL A 48 1.63 3.73 -0.74
N SER A 49 1.96 5.00 -0.47
CA SER A 49 3.24 5.46 0.05
C SER A 49 3.01 6.61 1.04
N PRO A 50 3.95 6.89 1.97
CA PRO A 50 3.81 7.94 2.96
C PRO A 50 3.91 9.33 2.32
N ILE A 51 3.31 10.33 2.96
CA ILE A 51 3.61 11.75 2.75
C ILE A 51 4.70 12.13 3.75
N GLY A 52 5.81 12.66 3.26
CA GLY A 52 6.81 13.37 4.06
C GLY A 52 6.40 14.81 4.32
#